data_AF-A0A7S3UIF9-F1
#
_entry.id   AF-A0A7S3UIF9-F1
#
_cell.length_a   1.000
_cell.length_b   1.000
_cell.length_c   1.000
_cell.angle_alpha   90.00
_cell.angle_beta   90.00
_cell.angle_gamma   90.00
#
_symmetry.space_group_name_H-M   'P 1'
#
loop_
_entity.id
_entity.type
_entity.pdbx_description
1 polymer ?
#
loop_
_entity_poly.entity_id
_entity_poly.type
_entity_poly.pdbx_seq_one_letter_code
_entity_poly.pdbx_strand_id
1 'polypeptide(L)'
;RKLVHVCSLEPEKRANAACLAGCFQIILLGRTARDAWSRFAKVRQPFLPFRDATYGATSEKLEISVVLRGLEKAIRLGWFDYHKFDAHFFEFYERVENGDFNWLIPNKMLAFAGVRGMPAWFVFQL
;
A
#
# COMPACT_ATOMS: atom_id res chain seq x y z
N ARG A 1 -10.65 10.41 26.46
CA ARG A 1 -10.58 8.92 26.37
C ARG A 1 -9.35 8.57 25.52
N LYS A 2 -8.50 7.61 25.92
CA LYS A 2 -7.34 7.18 25.09
C LYS A 2 -7.79 6.11 24.11
N LEU A 3 -7.42 6.23 22.83
CA LEU A 3 -7.61 5.19 21.81
C LEU A 3 -6.32 4.39 21.69
N VAL A 4 -6.42 3.06 21.68
CA VAL A 4 -5.28 2.15 21.58
C VAL A 4 -5.55 1.15 20.47
N HIS A 5 -4.65 1.11 19.47
CA HIS A 5 -4.66 0.09 18.41
C HIS A 5 -3.73 -1.06 18.82
N VAL A 6 -4.24 -2.29 18.79
CA VAL A 6 -3.53 -3.49 19.27
C VAL A 6 -3.50 -4.54 18.15
N CYS A 7 -2.40 -5.28 18.05
CA CYS A 7 -2.25 -6.45 17.19
C CYS A 7 -1.65 -7.61 18.01
N SER A 8 -1.62 -8.83 17.44
CA SER A 8 -0.94 -9.95 18.09
C SER A 8 0.58 -9.76 18.07
N LEU A 9 1.31 -10.65 18.76
CA LEU A 9 2.77 -10.60 18.84
C LEU A 9 3.47 -11.19 17.60
N GLU A 10 2.72 -11.73 16.64
CA GLU A 10 3.26 -12.26 15.39
C GLU A 10 4.04 -11.15 14.64
N PRO A 11 5.31 -11.39 14.22
CA PRO A 11 6.15 -10.37 13.61
C PRO A 11 5.52 -9.68 12.38
N GLU A 12 4.80 -10.45 11.56
CA GLU A 12 4.09 -9.97 10.37
C GLU A 12 2.96 -9.01 10.75
N LYS A 13 2.11 -9.39 11.71
CA LYS A 13 1.01 -8.55 12.19
C LYS A 13 1.52 -7.28 12.87
N ARG A 14 2.63 -7.36 13.61
CA ARG A 14 3.31 -6.18 14.18
C ARG A 14 3.78 -5.21 13.11
N ALA A 15 4.41 -5.72 12.04
CA ALA A 15 4.85 -4.90 10.92
C ALA A 15 3.68 -4.24 10.19
N ASN A 16 2.62 -5.00 9.89
CA ASN A 16 1.40 -4.50 9.26
C ASN A 16 0.74 -3.39 10.10
N ALA A 17 0.57 -3.60 11.41
CA ALA A 17 -0.05 -2.62 12.30
C ALA A 17 0.76 -1.32 12.40
N ALA A 18 2.09 -1.41 12.51
CA ALA A 18 2.96 -0.24 12.55
C ALA A 18 2.95 0.53 11.21
N CYS A 19 2.97 -0.20 10.09
CA CYS A 19 2.88 0.39 8.76
C CYS A 19 1.56 1.13 8.57
N LEU A 20 0.41 0.49 8.86
CA LEU A 20 -0.91 1.10 8.76
C LEU A 20 -1.05 2.34 9.66
N ALA A 21 -0.54 2.28 10.89
CA ALA A 21 -0.51 3.44 11.79
C ALA A 21 0.37 4.58 11.25
N GLY A 22 1.46 4.26 10.56
CA GLY A 22 2.29 5.23 9.84
C GLY A 22 1.55 5.84 8.65
N CYS A 23 0.90 5.03 7.82
CA CYS A 23 0.10 5.49 6.68
C CYS A 23 -1.04 6.41 7.14
N PHE A 24 -1.77 6.04 8.19
CA PHE A 24 -2.81 6.87 8.79
C PHE A 24 -2.28 8.24 9.22
N GLN A 25 -1.12 8.28 9.87
CA GLN A 25 -0.48 9.53 10.28
C GLN A 25 -0.15 10.45 9.10
N ILE A 26 0.27 9.88 7.95
CA ILE A 26 0.59 10.65 6.76
C ILE A 26 -0.70 11.14 6.08
N ILE A 27 -1.63 10.21 5.81
CA ILE A 27 -2.83 10.47 5.01
C ILE A 27 -3.79 11.41 5.74
N LEU A 28 -4.12 11.13 7.00
CA LEU A 28 -5.18 11.83 7.73
C LEU A 28 -4.67 12.88 8.70
N LEU A 29 -3.46 12.74 9.21
CA LEU A 29 -2.88 13.72 10.16
C LEU A 29 -1.86 14.66 9.51
N GLY A 30 -1.58 14.51 8.20
CA GLY A 30 -0.66 15.36 7.46
C GLY A 30 0.79 15.31 7.94
N ARG A 31 1.21 14.22 8.60
CA ARG A 31 2.58 14.07 9.08
C ARG A 31 3.54 13.73 7.94
N THR A 32 4.78 14.15 8.07
CA THR A 32 5.85 13.66 7.18
C THR A 32 6.13 12.18 7.43
N ALA A 33 6.66 11.49 6.42
CA ALA A 33 7.08 10.09 6.57
C ALA A 33 8.11 9.90 7.69
N ARG A 34 9.02 10.87 7.85
CA ARG A 34 10.01 10.91 8.94
C ARG A 34 9.33 10.96 10.31
N ASP A 35 8.36 11.85 10.49
CA ASP A 35 7.69 12.03 11.78
C ASP A 35 6.83 10.81 12.13
N ALA A 36 6.11 10.28 11.13
CA ALA A 36 5.30 9.06 11.28
C ALA A 36 6.16 7.85 11.71
N TRP A 37 7.39 7.74 11.20
CA TRP A 37 8.32 6.65 11.52
C TRP A 37 9.07 6.83 12.85
N SER A 38 9.32 8.08 13.28
CA SER A 38 10.23 8.43 14.37
C SER A 38 10.00 7.68 15.70
N ARG A 39 8.75 7.36 16.02
CA ARG A 39 8.39 6.61 17.25
C ARG A 39 8.60 5.11 17.08
N PHE A 40 8.30 4.56 15.91
CA PHE A 40 8.46 3.14 15.61
C PHE A 40 9.93 2.74 15.51
N ALA A 41 10.79 3.64 15.01
CA ALA A 41 12.23 3.42 14.91
C ALA A 41 12.92 3.16 16.27
N LYS A 42 12.29 3.54 17.38
CA LYS A 42 12.82 3.39 18.74
C LYS A 42 12.28 2.15 19.47
N VAL A 43 11.42 1.35 18.83
CA VAL A 43 10.85 0.15 19.45
C VAL A 43 11.95 -0.90 19.60
N ARG A 44 12.06 -1.47 20.81
CA ARG A 44 13.12 -2.44 21.17
C ARG A 44 13.14 -3.67 20.27
N GLN A 45 11.96 -4.20 19.94
CA GLN A 45 11.84 -5.34 19.03
C GLN A 45 11.69 -4.81 17.60
N PRO A 46 12.63 -5.11 16.70
CA PRO A 46 12.53 -4.66 15.31
C PRO A 46 11.27 -5.23 14.64
N PHE A 47 10.83 -4.54 13.60
CA PHE A 47 9.74 -4.99 12.75
C PHE A 47 10.29 -5.92 11.67
N LEU A 48 9.50 -6.91 11.27
CA LEU A 48 9.83 -7.77 10.15
C LEU A 48 9.69 -6.96 8.84
N PRO A 49 10.74 -6.86 8.00
CA PRO A 49 10.62 -6.20 6.70
C PRO A 49 9.67 -6.95 5.76
N PHE A 50 9.04 -6.23 4.83
CA PHE A 50 8.19 -6.85 3.82
C PHE A 50 9.04 -7.57 2.76
N ARG A 51 8.48 -8.64 2.20
CA ARG A 51 9.08 -9.44 1.12
C ARG A 51 8.21 -9.39 -0.12
N ASP A 52 8.79 -9.77 -1.26
CA ASP A 52 8.05 -9.98 -2.49
C ASP A 52 7.09 -11.20 -2.41
N ALA A 53 6.27 -11.33 -3.45
CA ALA A 53 5.33 -12.43 -3.63
C ALA A 53 5.92 -13.63 -4.40
N THR A 54 7.24 -13.72 -4.57
CA THR A 54 7.86 -14.80 -5.34
C THR A 54 7.90 -16.10 -4.56
N TYR A 55 7.86 -17.22 -5.29
CA TYR A 55 8.13 -18.53 -4.73
C TYR A 55 9.63 -18.69 -4.46
N GLY A 56 10.01 -18.93 -3.21
CA GLY A 56 11.39 -19.23 -2.82
C GLY A 56 12.05 -18.16 -1.94
N ALA A 57 13.38 -18.08 -2.03
CA ALA A 57 14.19 -17.17 -1.25
C ALA A 57 14.07 -15.74 -1.79
N THR A 58 13.79 -14.79 -0.89
CA THR A 58 13.69 -13.37 -1.21
C THR A 58 15.09 -12.74 -1.26
N SER A 59 15.37 -11.98 -2.33
CA SER A 59 16.62 -11.23 -2.49
C SER A 59 16.60 -9.88 -1.77
N GLU A 60 15.47 -9.15 -1.86
CA GLU A 60 15.36 -7.77 -1.37
C GLU A 60 14.21 -7.60 -0.37
N LYS A 61 14.47 -6.84 0.70
CA LYS A 61 13.52 -6.59 1.79
C LYS A 61 13.08 -5.13 1.81
N LEU A 62 11.78 -4.89 1.92
CA LEU A 62 11.21 -3.55 1.94
C LEU A 62 10.88 -3.12 3.38
N GLU A 63 11.66 -2.16 3.88
CA GLU A 63 11.47 -1.58 5.21
C GLU A 63 10.22 -0.68 5.27
N ILE A 64 9.54 -0.65 6.43
CA ILE A 64 8.35 0.21 6.65
C ILE A 64 8.68 1.69 6.36
N SER A 65 9.87 2.16 6.75
CA SER A 65 10.30 3.53 6.50
C SER A 65 10.41 3.88 4.99
N VAL A 66 10.65 2.89 4.13
CA VAL A 66 10.67 3.07 2.68
C VAL A 66 9.24 3.16 2.16
N VAL A 67 8.34 2.30 2.64
CA VAL A 67 6.89 2.35 2.31
C VAL A 67 6.31 3.73 2.62
N LEU A 68 6.57 4.25 3.83
CA LEU A 68 6.06 5.55 4.26
C LEU A 68 6.57 6.71 3.40
N ARG A 69 7.85 6.68 3.00
CA ARG A 69 8.41 7.69 2.08
C ARG A 69 7.80 7.58 0.68
N GLY A 70 7.55 6.36 0.21
CA GLY A 70 6.86 6.11 -1.05
C GLY A 70 5.44 6.70 -1.04
N LEU A 71 4.67 6.45 0.02
CA LEU A 71 3.33 6.98 0.21
C LEU A 71 3.31 8.52 0.24
N GLU A 72 4.19 9.13 1.05
CA GLU A 72 4.33 10.60 1.11
C GLU A 72 4.65 11.19 -0.27
N LYS A 73 5.56 10.53 -1.02
CA LYS A 73 5.90 10.96 -2.38
C LYS A 73 4.71 10.82 -3.33
N ALA A 74 3.96 9.72 -3.26
CA ALA A 74 2.78 9.47 -4.10
C ALA A 74 1.68 10.52 -3.86
N ILE A 75 1.41 10.86 -2.59
CA ILE A 75 0.45 11.93 -2.23
C ILE A 75 0.92 13.27 -2.78
N ARG A 76 2.20 13.63 -2.59
CA ARG A 76 2.76 14.89 -3.12
C ARG A 76 2.68 15.00 -4.64
N LEU A 77 2.79 13.88 -5.35
CA LEU A 77 2.65 13.83 -6.80
C LEU A 77 1.20 13.73 -7.29
N GLY A 78 0.22 13.67 -6.37
CA GLY A 78 -1.19 13.54 -6.70
C GLY A 78 -1.60 12.16 -7.20
N TRP A 79 -0.79 11.13 -6.93
CA TRP A 79 -1.11 9.75 -7.32
C TRP A 79 -2.12 9.09 -6.37
N PHE A 80 -2.18 9.57 -5.13
CA PHE A 80 -3.16 9.14 -4.14
C PHE A 80 -3.80 10.36 -3.46
N ASP A 81 -5.12 10.36 -3.40
CA ASP A 81 -5.94 11.38 -2.72
C ASP A 81 -7.06 10.67 -1.95
N TYR A 82 -6.97 10.66 -0.62
CA TYR A 82 -7.93 9.96 0.23
C TYR A 82 -9.36 10.50 0.10
N HIS A 83 -9.52 11.80 -0.17
CA HIS A 83 -10.85 12.40 -0.29
C HIS A 83 -11.55 12.06 -1.60
N LYS A 84 -10.79 11.56 -2.59
CA LYS A 84 -11.31 11.14 -3.90
C LYS A 84 -11.24 9.63 -4.13
N PHE A 85 -10.66 8.89 -3.19
CA PHE A 85 -10.49 7.45 -3.33
C PHE A 85 -11.84 6.74 -3.19
N ASP A 86 -12.27 6.07 -4.25
CA ASP A 86 -13.46 5.23 -4.26
C ASP A 86 -13.09 3.79 -3.90
N ALA A 87 -13.33 3.44 -2.63
CA ALA A 87 -13.04 2.10 -2.12
C ALA A 87 -13.91 1.02 -2.78
N HIS A 88 -15.17 1.34 -3.12
CA HIS A 88 -16.06 0.37 -3.75
C HIS A 88 -15.61 0.05 -5.17
N PHE A 89 -15.21 1.08 -5.94
CA PHE A 89 -14.61 0.87 -7.26
C PHE A 89 -13.35 0.01 -7.17
N PHE A 90 -12.44 0.34 -6.24
CA PHE A 90 -11.20 -0.42 -6.03
C PHE A 90 -11.48 -1.90 -5.72
N GLU A 91 -12.32 -2.18 -4.71
CA GLU A 91 -12.68 -3.54 -4.28
C GLU A 91 -13.49 -4.32 -5.33
N PHE A 92 -14.21 -3.63 -6.21
CA PHE A 92 -14.93 -4.28 -7.30
C PHE A 92 -13.96 -4.78 -8.37
N TYR A 93 -13.05 -3.92 -8.84
CA TYR A 93 -12.17 -4.23 -9.97
C TYR A 93 -10.88 -4.99 -9.60
N GLU A 94 -10.51 -5.06 -8.32
CA GLU A 94 -9.41 -5.94 -7.87
C GLU A 94 -9.74 -7.43 -8.05
N ARG A 95 -11.03 -7.78 -8.21
CA ARG A 95 -11.45 -9.17 -8.36
C ARG A 95 -11.19 -9.68 -9.77
N VAL A 96 -10.78 -10.94 -9.86
CA VAL A 96 -10.47 -11.62 -11.13
C VAL A 96 -11.64 -11.61 -12.09
N GLU A 97 -12.85 -11.86 -11.60
CA GLU A 97 -14.08 -11.84 -12.39
C GLU A 97 -14.42 -10.46 -12.99
N ASN A 98 -13.86 -9.39 -12.43
CA ASN A 98 -14.13 -8.01 -12.82
C ASN A 98 -12.95 -7.34 -13.53
N GLY A 99 -11.82 -8.02 -13.67
CA GLY A 99 -10.68 -7.58 -14.48
C GLY A 99 -9.31 -7.68 -13.80
N ASP A 100 -9.24 -7.89 -12.49
CA ASP A 100 -8.00 -7.92 -11.69
C ASP A 100 -7.08 -6.75 -12.03
N PHE A 101 -7.57 -5.52 -11.82
CA PHE A 101 -6.82 -4.32 -12.13
C PHE A 101 -6.82 -3.27 -11.03
N ASN A 102 -5.77 -2.45 -11.04
CA ASN A 102 -5.57 -1.32 -10.15
C ASN A 102 -4.92 -0.14 -10.87
N TRP A 103 -5.44 1.06 -10.65
CA TRP A 103 -4.76 2.28 -11.06
C TRP A 103 -3.52 2.50 -10.18
N LEU A 104 -2.33 2.51 -10.80
CA LEU A 104 -1.07 2.86 -10.11
C LEU A 104 -0.85 4.38 -10.13
N ILE A 105 -1.18 5.01 -11.26
CA ILE A 105 -1.23 6.46 -11.41
C ILE A 105 -2.57 6.79 -12.08
N PRO A 106 -3.46 7.55 -11.42
CA PRO A 106 -4.79 7.85 -11.94
C PRO A 106 -4.73 8.38 -13.38
N ASN A 107 -5.51 7.77 -14.27
CA ASN A 107 -5.64 8.13 -15.70
C ASN A 107 -4.32 8.10 -16.51
N LYS A 108 -3.29 7.38 -16.02
CA LYS A 108 -1.99 7.30 -16.70
C LYS A 108 -1.39 5.90 -16.72
N MET A 109 -1.50 5.16 -15.63
CA MET A 109 -0.90 3.83 -15.51
C MET A 109 -1.85 2.89 -14.78
N LEU A 110 -2.40 1.94 -15.55
CA LEU A 110 -3.27 0.87 -15.08
C LEU A 110 -2.49 -0.44 -15.12
N ALA A 111 -2.46 -1.17 -14.01
CA ALA A 111 -1.93 -2.53 -13.96
C ALA A 111 -3.10 -3.51 -13.92
N PHE A 112 -3.07 -4.55 -14.75
CA PHE A 112 -4.13 -5.55 -14.83
C PHE A 112 -3.56 -6.92 -15.18
N ALA A 113 -4.27 -7.99 -14.83
CA ALA A 113 -3.91 -9.33 -15.26
C ALA A 113 -4.11 -9.52 -16.78
N GLY A 114 -3.22 -10.27 -17.43
CA GLY A 114 -3.30 -10.52 -18.86
C GLY A 114 -4.63 -11.17 -19.28
N VAL A 115 -5.31 -10.58 -20.27
CA VAL A 115 -6.57 -11.12 -20.81
C VAL A 115 -6.30 -12.44 -21.55
N ARG A 116 -7.03 -13.50 -21.19
CA ARG A 116 -7.00 -14.77 -21.92
C ARG A 116 -8.03 -14.74 -23.04
N GLY A 117 -7.58 -14.85 -24.29
CA GLY A 117 -8.45 -15.08 -25.44
C GLY A 117 -9.15 -13.85 -26.04
N MET A 118 -8.79 -12.62 -25.66
CA MET A 118 -9.33 -11.40 -26.28
C MET A 118 -8.30 -10.69 -27.16
N PRO A 119 -8.69 -10.15 -28.33
CA PRO A 119 -7.80 -9.39 -29.20
C PRO A 119 -7.39 -8.06 -28.57
N ALA A 120 -6.15 -7.64 -28.84
CA ALA A 120 -5.47 -6.51 -28.18
C ALA A 120 -6.21 -5.16 -28.25
N TRP A 121 -7.13 -4.97 -29.20
CA TRP A 121 -7.89 -3.73 -29.34
C TRP A 121 -8.90 -3.49 -28.20
N PHE A 122 -9.30 -4.55 -27.47
CA PHE A 122 -10.27 -4.45 -26.37
C PHE A 122 -9.70 -3.76 -25.13
N VAL A 123 -8.37 -3.78 -24.96
CA VAL A 123 -7.67 -3.15 -23.83
C VAL A 123 -7.74 -1.62 -23.91
N PHE A 124 -7.93 -1.05 -25.10
CA PHE A 124 -7.94 0.41 -25.31
C PHE A 124 -9.31 1.07 -25.05
N GLN A 125 -10.30 0.32 -24.55
CA GLN A 125 -11.62 0.87 -24.20
C GLN A 125 -11.83 1.10 -22.69
N LEU A 126 -10.81 0.82 -21.87
CA LEU A 126 -10.79 1.09 -20.43
C LEU A 126 -10.15 2.45 -20.12
#